data_AF-A0A8T9ZH79-F1
#
_entry.id   AF-A0A8T9ZH79-F1
#
_cell.length_a   1.000
_cell.length_b   1.000
_cell.length_c   1.000
_cell.angle_alpha   90.00
_cell.angle_beta   90.00
_cell.angle_gamma   90.00
#
_symmetry.space_group_name_H-M   'P 1'
#
loop_
_entity.id
_entity.type
_entity.pdbx_description
1 polymer ?
#
loop_
_entity_poly.entity_id
_entity_poly.type
_entity_poly.pdbx_seq_one_letter_code
_entity_poly.pdbx_strand_id
1 'polypeptide(L)' 'MKGIPPFKIILRNEDIAVGEKVFAPNGREGVITSINSVKFISMTEIEVTGRAELQN' A
#
# COMPACT_ATOMS: atom_id res chain seq x y z
N MET A 1 -1.45 -21.41 -2.81
CA MET A 1 -2.16 -20.13 -3.10
C MET A 1 -1.15 -19.00 -2.97
N LYS A 2 -1.00 -18.15 -3.99
CA LYS A 2 -0.33 -16.85 -3.78
C LYS A 2 -1.22 -16.07 -2.80
N GLY A 3 -0.75 -15.86 -1.59
CA GLY A 3 -1.50 -15.08 -0.60
C GLY A 3 -1.49 -13.60 -1.00
N ILE A 4 -2.54 -12.87 -0.66
CA ILE A 4 -2.59 -11.41 -0.76
C ILE A 4 -2.23 -10.86 0.63
N PRO A 5 -0.94 -10.64 0.93
CA PRO A 5 -0.51 -10.19 2.25
C PRO A 5 -1.04 -8.79 2.57
N PRO A 6 -1.24 -8.50 3.86
CA PRO A 6 -1.48 -7.12 4.29
C PRO A 6 -0.24 -6.27 4.04
N PHE A 7 -0.42 -4.99 3.73
CA PHE A 7 0.64 -3.99 3.72
C PHE A 7 0.30 -2.82 4.64
N LYS A 8 1.36 -2.13 5.07
CA LYS A 8 1.33 -0.85 5.75
C LYS A 8 2.46 0.00 5.19
N ILE A 9 2.12 1.16 4.65
CA ILE A 9 3.08 2.06 4.01
C ILE A 9 2.80 3.51 4.45
N ILE A 10 3.88 4.29 4.57
CA ILE A 10 3.81 5.74 4.73
C ILE A 10 4.20 6.34 3.39
N LEU A 11 3.34 7.19 2.85
CA LEU A 11 3.60 7.90 1.61
C LEU A 11 3.21 9.37 1.76
N ARG A 12 3.54 10.16 0.74
CA ARG A 12 3.02 11.53 0.66
C ARG A 12 1.50 11.51 0.57
N ASN A 13 0.87 12.56 1.06
CA ASN A 13 -0.56 12.78 0.92
C ASN A 13 -0.90 13.15 -0.54
N GLU A 14 -0.69 12.20 -1.43
CA GLU A 14 -1.00 12.21 -2.86
C GLU A 14 -2.09 11.16 -3.11
N ASP A 15 -2.74 11.21 -4.27
CA ASP A 15 -3.77 10.24 -4.62
C ASP A 15 -3.18 8.82 -4.62
N ILE A 16 -3.79 7.91 -3.86
CA ILE A 16 -3.47 6.48 -3.84
C ILE A 16 -4.71 5.68 -4.20
N ALA A 17 -4.55 4.72 -5.11
CA ALA A 17 -5.68 3.96 -5.64
C ALA A 17 -5.46 2.43 -5.64
N VAL A 18 -6.56 1.70 -5.62
CA VAL A 18 -6.55 0.26 -5.92
C VAL A 18 -6.07 0.06 -7.36
N GLY A 19 -5.16 -0.89 -7.58
CA GLY A 19 -4.50 -1.13 -8.87
C GLY A 19 -3.13 -0.45 -9.01
N GLU A 20 -2.77 0.46 -8.11
CA GLU A 20 -1.43 1.06 -8.11
C GLU A 20 -0.36 0.12 -7.57
N LYS A 21 0.88 0.38 -7.99
CA LYS A 21 2.07 -0.34 -7.58
C LYS A 21 2.58 0.22 -6.25
N VAL A 22 2.84 -0.67 -5.31
CA VAL A 22 3.49 -0.36 -4.03
C VAL A 22 4.73 -1.23 -3.87
N PHE A 23 5.76 -0.66 -3.25
CA PHE A 23 6.95 -1.40 -2.89
C PHE A 23 6.85 -1.83 -1.43
N ALA A 24 6.86 -3.13 -1.20
CA ALA A 24 6.99 -3.68 0.14
C ALA A 24 8.38 -3.32 0.71
N PRO A 25 8.55 -3.28 2.04
CA PRO A 25 9.83 -2.94 2.67
C PRO A 25 11.03 -3.81 2.25
N ASN A 26 10.77 -5.01 1.72
CA ASN A 26 11.78 -5.91 1.17
C ASN A 26 12.11 -5.64 -0.31
N GLY A 27 11.68 -4.51 -0.86
CA GLY A 27 11.89 -4.13 -2.26
C GLY A 27 11.00 -4.85 -3.26
N ARG A 28 10.11 -5.75 -2.82
CA ARG A 28 9.20 -6.45 -3.73
C ARG A 28 8.05 -5.54 -4.16
N GLU A 29 7.76 -5.56 -5.45
CA GLU A 29 6.62 -4.85 -6.00
C GLU A 29 5.32 -5.64 -5.75
N GLY A 30 4.26 -4.93 -5.38
CA GLY A 30 2.91 -5.46 -5.29
C GLY A 30 1.89 -4.50 -5.87
N VAL A 31 0.74 -5.03 -6.28
CA VAL A 31 -0.38 -4.23 -6.77
C VAL A 31 -1.44 -4.16 -5.66
N ILE A 32 -1.87 -2.95 -5.30
CA ILE A 32 -2.91 -2.75 -4.30
C ILE A 32 -4.21 -3.40 -4.78
N THR A 33 -4.77 -4.31 -4.00
CA THR A 33 -6.06 -4.96 -4.27
C THR A 33 -7.17 -4.44 -3.37
N SER A 34 -6.83 -3.95 -2.17
CA SER A 34 -7.77 -3.27 -1.29
C SER A 34 -7.07 -2.25 -0.39
N ILE A 35 -7.75 -1.14 -0.09
CA ILE A 35 -7.36 -0.19 0.94
C ILE A 35 -8.32 -0.38 2.12
N ASN A 36 -7.77 -0.64 3.31
CA ASN A 36 -8.55 -0.90 4.51
C ASN A 36 -8.65 0.35 5.39
N SER A 37 -7.57 1.13 5.49
CA SER A 37 -7.58 2.39 6.22
C SER A 37 -6.58 3.39 5.66
N VAL A 38 -6.87 4.67 5.88
CA VAL A 38 -5.98 5.80 5.64
C VAL A 38 -5.95 6.63 6.92
N LYS A 39 -4.75 6.97 7.40
CA LYS A 39 -4.53 7.80 8.58
C LYS A 39 -3.59 8.96 8.21
N PHE A 40 -4.03 10.18 8.42
CA PHE A 40 -3.16 11.36 8.29
C PHE A 40 -2.12 11.36 9.41
N ILE A 41 -0.84 11.45 9.03
CA ILE A 41 0.28 11.65 9.96
C ILE A 41 0.58 13.15 10.06
N SER A 42 0.58 13.83 8.91
CA SER A 42 0.82 15.27 8.81
C SER A 42 0.04 15.85 7.62
N MET A 43 0.24 17.14 7.33
CA MET A 43 -0.33 17.78 6.13
C MET A 43 0.17 17.14 4.83
N THR A 44 1.34 16.51 4.85
CA THR A 44 2.02 15.99 3.66
C THR A 44 2.18 14.48 3.68
N GLU A 45 1.81 13.78 4.76
CA GLU A 45 2.06 12.34 4.91
C GLU A 45 0.83 11.60 5.42
N ILE A 46 0.57 10.44 4.81
CA ILE A 46 -0.47 9.51 5.20
C ILE A 46 0.10 8.11 5.43
N GLU A 47 -0.46 7.40 6.39
CA GLU A 47 -0.30 5.97 6.57
C GLU A 47 -1.47 5.25 5.92
N VAL A 48 -1.17 4.30 5.04
CA VAL A 48 -2.17 3.48 4.37
C VAL A 48 -1.96 2.02 4.73
N THR A 49 -3.05 1.36 5.12
CA THR A 49 -3.07 -0.09 5.33
C THR A 49 -4.03 -0.76 4.36
N GLY A 50 -3.68 -1.94 3.87
CA GLY A 50 -4.45 -2.60 2.83
C GLY A 50 -3.94 -3.99 2.52
N ARG A 51 -4.28 -4.49 1.34
CA ARG A 51 -3.79 -5.75 0.77
C ARG A 51 -3.18 -5.51 -0.59
N ALA A 52 -2.07 -6.18 -0.86
CA ALA A 52 -1.41 -6.11 -2.16
C ALA A 52 -1.10 -7.51 -2.67
N GLU A 53 -1.33 -7.74 -3.96
CA GLU A 53 -0.86 -8.95 -4.62
C GLU A 53 0.61 -8.76 -4.98
N LEU A 54 1.49 -9.52 -4.34
CA LEU A 54 2.93 -9.45 -4.64
C LEU A 54 3.17 -10.02 -6.03
N GLN A 55 3.76 -9.21 -6.91
CA GLN A 55 4.29 -9.70 -8.17
C GLN A 55 5.61 -10.45 -7.88
N ASN A 56 5.85 -11.51 -8.66
CA ASN A 56 7.07 -12.32 -8.57
C ASN A 56 8.10 -11.75 -9.55
#